data_AF-T0ZF19-F1
#
_entry.id   AF-T0ZF19-F1
#
_cell.length_a   1.000
_cell.length_b   1.000
_cell.length_c   1.000
_cell.angle_alpha   90.00
_cell.angle_beta   90.00
_cell.angle_gamma   90.00
#
_symmetry.space_group_name_H-M   'P 1'
#
loop_
_entity.id
_entity.type
_entity.pdbx_description
1 polymer ?
#
loop_
_entity_poly.entity_id
_entity_poly.type
_entity_poly.pdbx_seq_one_letter_code
_entity_poly.pdbx_strand_id
1 'polypeptide(L)'
;MIELVRQVFCRARPSDVQDESGRSLLAIEGPTGTGKTLAYLLPGIIMARHLEKRLVVSSVTVGLQEQLASKDIPFLEEHSGWPLTHGIAKGRSRYVCERDLALFVDGGLMAPPGTKDFLQKMEKALGSTWDGDRDTWPGVMDERVFSLVANRAESCTGAHCQYFEDCLYFRNRKLLESVDIVVTNHDLLLADALLGGGVVL
;
A
#
# COMPACT_ATOMS: atom_id res chain seq x y z
N MET A 1 -13.87 -11.49 20.32
CA MET A 1 -13.16 -11.36 19.03
C MET A 1 -11.65 -11.46 19.22
N ILE A 2 -11.02 -10.55 19.98
CA ILE A 2 -9.57 -10.57 20.27
C ILE A 2 -9.07 -11.96 20.71
N GLU A 3 -9.72 -12.57 21.71
CA GLU A 3 -9.30 -13.88 22.23
C GLU A 3 -9.41 -15.01 21.16
N LEU A 4 -10.44 -14.97 20.31
CA LEU A 4 -10.59 -15.96 19.23
C LEU A 4 -9.47 -15.80 18.19
N VAL A 5 -9.16 -14.56 17.83
CA VAL A 5 -8.09 -14.24 16.89
C VAL A 5 -6.74 -14.71 17.45
N ARG A 6 -6.46 -14.41 18.72
CA ARG A 6 -5.26 -14.90 19.43
C ARG A 6 -5.16 -16.42 19.39
N GLN A 7 -6.23 -17.14 19.75
CA GLN A 7 -6.21 -18.61 19.82
C GLN A 7 -5.91 -19.28 18.48
N VAL A 8 -6.42 -18.74 17.37
CA VAL A 8 -6.14 -19.30 16.04
C VAL A 8 -4.71 -18.97 15.62
N PHE A 9 -4.26 -17.73 15.76
CA PHE A 9 -2.90 -17.38 15.36
C PHE A 9 -1.82 -18.06 16.23
N CYS A 10 -2.06 -18.33 17.51
CA CYS A 10 -1.12 -19.10 18.35
C CYS A 10 -0.90 -20.54 17.84
N ARG A 11 -1.77 -21.07 16.99
CA ARG A 11 -1.60 -22.41 16.37
C ARG A 11 -0.79 -22.34 15.08
N ALA A 12 -0.64 -21.15 14.50
CA ALA A 12 0.12 -20.95 13.27
C ALA A 12 1.62 -21.10 13.54
N ARG A 13 2.26 -21.99 12.79
CA ARG A 13 3.71 -22.21 12.82
C ARG A 13 4.32 -21.70 11.52
N PRO A 14 5.59 -21.24 11.53
CA PRO A 14 6.27 -20.80 10.31
C PRO A 14 6.30 -21.86 9.19
N SER A 15 6.26 -23.15 9.53
CA SER A 15 6.19 -24.27 8.59
C SER A 15 4.83 -24.43 7.89
N ASP A 16 3.78 -23.82 8.43
CA ASP A 16 2.41 -24.00 7.92
C ASP A 16 2.18 -23.28 6.58
N VAL A 17 3.14 -22.48 6.09
CA VAL A 17 3.08 -21.88 4.73
C VAL A 17 3.03 -22.95 3.64
N GLN A 18 3.51 -24.17 3.92
CA GLN A 18 3.42 -25.33 3.03
C GLN A 18 2.23 -26.24 3.33
N ASP A 19 1.49 -25.98 4.41
CA ASP A 19 0.37 -26.81 4.88
C ASP A 19 -0.96 -26.23 4.41
N GLU A 20 -1.53 -26.81 3.35
CA GLU A 20 -2.85 -26.42 2.81
C GLU A 20 -4.03 -26.84 3.71
N SER A 21 -3.80 -27.42 4.90
CA SER A 21 -4.87 -27.95 5.76
C SER A 21 -5.79 -26.89 6.38
N GLY A 22 -5.54 -25.60 6.15
CA GLY A 22 -6.42 -24.50 6.58
C GLY A 22 -6.55 -24.34 8.10
N ARG A 23 -5.71 -25.02 8.89
CA ARG A 23 -5.77 -25.05 10.37
C ARG A 23 -5.56 -23.69 11.04
N SER A 24 -5.02 -22.73 10.30
CA SER A 24 -4.72 -21.38 10.76
C SER A 24 -5.67 -20.31 10.19
N LEU A 25 -6.79 -20.73 9.57
CA LEU A 25 -7.83 -19.84 9.07
C LEU A 25 -8.90 -19.58 10.13
N LEU A 26 -9.30 -18.30 10.26
CA LEU A 26 -10.38 -17.87 11.13
C LEU A 26 -11.32 -16.95 10.36
N ALA A 27 -12.58 -17.36 10.26
CA ALA A 27 -13.65 -16.51 9.77
C ALA A 27 -14.44 -15.97 10.97
N ILE A 28 -14.54 -14.65 11.08
CA ILE A 28 -15.33 -13.97 12.11
C ILE A 28 -16.27 -12.97 11.44
N GLU A 29 -17.54 -13.07 11.76
CA GLU A 29 -18.54 -12.05 11.42
C GLU A 29 -18.84 -11.18 12.66
N GLY A 30 -19.02 -9.88 12.45
CA GLY A 30 -19.43 -8.96 13.50
C GLY A 30 -20.08 -7.70 12.93
N PRO A 31 -21.07 -7.09 13.61
CA PRO A 31 -21.67 -5.82 13.20
C PRO A 31 -20.67 -4.67 13.11
N THR A 32 -21.05 -3.57 12.45
CA THR A 32 -20.28 -2.31 12.46
C THR A 32 -20.15 -1.77 13.90
N GLY A 33 -19.06 -1.06 14.19
CA GLY A 33 -18.83 -0.47 15.52
C GLY A 33 -18.37 -1.44 16.62
N THR A 34 -18.20 -2.73 16.34
CA THR A 34 -17.78 -3.75 17.33
C THR A 34 -16.27 -3.83 17.59
N GLY A 35 -15.49 -2.88 17.06
CA GLY A 35 -14.03 -2.84 17.25
C GLY A 35 -13.26 -3.90 16.44
N LYS A 36 -13.81 -4.34 15.29
CA LYS A 36 -13.18 -5.37 14.43
C LYS A 36 -11.73 -5.07 14.08
N THR A 37 -11.42 -3.81 13.78
CA THR A 37 -10.07 -3.36 13.44
C THR A 37 -9.06 -3.66 14.55
N LEU A 38 -9.32 -3.17 15.77
CA LEU A 38 -8.47 -3.46 16.92
C LEU A 38 -8.42 -4.96 17.22
N ALA A 39 -9.53 -5.65 16.98
CA ALA A 39 -9.64 -7.07 17.29
C ALA A 39 -8.75 -7.97 16.43
N TYR A 40 -8.44 -7.58 15.20
CA TYR A 40 -7.43 -8.29 14.39
C TYR A 40 -6.03 -7.67 14.49
N LEU A 41 -5.91 -6.35 14.61
CA LEU A 41 -4.60 -5.68 14.65
C LEU A 41 -3.81 -6.05 15.90
N LEU A 42 -4.42 -5.97 17.08
CA LEU A 42 -3.70 -6.17 18.35
C LEU A 42 -3.08 -7.59 18.47
N PRO A 43 -3.87 -8.68 18.38
CA PRO A 43 -3.29 -10.02 18.38
C PRO A 43 -2.43 -10.30 17.14
N GLY A 44 -2.75 -9.71 15.98
CA GLY A 44 -1.96 -9.86 14.76
C GLY A 44 -0.54 -9.31 14.92
N ILE A 45 -0.39 -8.10 15.49
CA ILE A 45 0.90 -7.47 15.77
C ILE A 45 1.73 -8.31 16.74
N ILE A 46 1.11 -8.77 17.84
CA ILE A 46 1.78 -9.61 18.84
C ILE A 46 2.34 -10.88 18.19
N MET A 47 1.52 -11.52 17.36
CA MET A 47 1.90 -12.77 16.69
C MET A 47 2.96 -12.56 15.61
N ALA A 48 2.84 -11.49 14.81
CA ALA A 48 3.82 -11.11 13.80
C ALA A 48 5.20 -10.91 14.44
N ARG A 49 5.26 -10.16 15.56
CA ARG A 49 6.51 -9.97 16.33
C ARG A 49 7.05 -11.27 16.92
N HIS A 50 6.18 -12.08 17.52
CA HIS A 50 6.60 -13.36 18.12
C HIS A 50 7.18 -14.34 17.09
N LEU A 51 6.68 -14.31 15.86
CA LEU A 51 7.12 -15.17 14.77
C LEU A 51 8.19 -14.54 13.87
N GLU A 52 8.65 -13.31 14.19
CA GLU A 52 9.58 -12.53 13.36
C GLU A 52 9.09 -12.39 11.91
N LYS A 53 7.80 -12.06 11.76
CA LYS A 53 7.11 -11.85 10.48
C LYS A 53 6.51 -10.45 10.41
N ARG A 54 6.20 -10.02 9.18
CA ARG A 54 5.41 -8.82 8.91
C ARG A 54 3.91 -9.13 8.96
N LEU A 55 3.12 -8.19 9.46
CA LEU A 55 1.66 -8.28 9.44
C LEU A 55 1.11 -7.66 8.15
N VAL A 56 0.42 -8.44 7.32
CA VAL A 56 -0.29 -7.92 6.14
C VAL A 56 -1.77 -7.78 6.46
N VAL A 57 -2.31 -6.57 6.27
CA VAL A 57 -3.73 -6.25 6.47
C VAL A 57 -4.33 -5.85 5.13
N SER A 58 -5.24 -6.66 4.62
CA SER A 58 -5.91 -6.39 3.35
C SER A 58 -7.32 -5.84 3.56
N SER A 59 -7.68 -4.80 2.80
CA SER A 59 -9.01 -4.17 2.83
C SER A 59 -9.57 -3.91 1.43
N VAL A 60 -10.87 -3.65 1.33
CA VAL A 60 -11.57 -3.56 0.04
C VAL A 60 -11.24 -2.26 -0.71
N THR A 61 -11.24 -1.12 -0.01
CA THR A 61 -11.11 0.20 -0.65
C THR A 61 -9.83 0.91 -0.20
N VAL A 62 -9.31 1.79 -1.04
CA VAL A 62 -8.16 2.64 -0.70
C VAL A 62 -8.49 3.53 0.50
N GLY A 63 -9.69 4.11 0.56
CA GLY A 63 -10.10 4.92 1.71
C GLY A 63 -10.09 4.16 3.04
N LEU A 64 -10.43 2.86 3.04
CA LEU A 64 -10.29 2.03 4.24
C LEU A 64 -8.82 1.74 4.58
N GLN A 65 -7.95 1.56 3.58
CA GLN A 65 -6.50 1.40 3.82
C GLN A 65 -5.90 2.67 4.43
N GLU A 66 -6.28 3.83 3.91
CA GLU A 66 -5.86 5.12 4.44
C GLU A 66 -6.40 5.35 5.85
N GLN A 67 -7.64 4.96 6.14
CA GLN A 67 -8.16 5.00 7.52
C GLN A 67 -7.32 4.12 8.46
N LEU A 68 -6.97 2.91 8.03
CA LEU A 68 -6.14 2.01 8.83
C LEU A 68 -4.77 2.62 9.13
N ALA A 69 -4.10 3.16 8.11
CA ALA A 69 -2.76 3.74 8.23
C ALA A 69 -2.76 5.10 8.97
N SER A 70 -3.71 5.98 8.70
CA SER A 70 -3.71 7.34 9.27
C SER A 70 -4.36 7.44 10.65
N LYS A 71 -5.16 6.45 11.06
CA LYS A 71 -5.93 6.51 12.31
C LYS A 71 -5.80 5.26 13.16
N ASP A 72 -6.15 4.09 12.62
CA ASP A 72 -6.31 2.89 13.46
C ASP A 72 -4.96 2.33 13.96
N ILE A 73 -3.93 2.31 13.11
CA ILE A 73 -2.56 1.90 13.48
C ILE A 73 -1.88 2.94 14.39
N PRO A 74 -1.90 4.25 14.07
CA PRO A 74 -1.37 5.28 14.98
C PRO A 74 -2.05 5.27 16.36
N PHE A 75 -3.36 5.05 16.40
CA PHE A 75 -4.09 4.89 17.67
C PHE A 75 -3.53 3.72 18.49
N LEU A 76 -3.23 2.58 17.86
CA LEU A 76 -2.60 1.45 18.55
C LEU A 76 -1.18 1.74 18.98
N GLU A 77 -0.38 2.41 18.15
CA GLU A 77 0.98 2.81 18.49
C GLU A 77 0.99 3.69 19.76
N GLU A 78 0.16 4.73 19.79
CA GLU A 78 0.02 5.66 20.91
C GLU A 78 -0.37 4.95 22.22
N HIS A 79 -1.27 3.97 22.16
CA HIS A 79 -1.85 3.35 23.36
C HIS A 79 -1.15 2.04 23.79
N SER A 80 -0.39 1.40 22.90
CA SER A 80 0.33 0.15 23.22
C SER A 80 1.74 0.38 23.78
N GLY A 81 2.32 1.56 23.54
CA GLY A 81 3.71 1.85 23.89
C GLY A 81 4.73 1.08 23.04
N TRP A 82 4.29 0.50 21.92
CA TRP A 82 5.14 -0.21 20.98
C TRP A 82 5.49 0.68 19.81
N PRO A 83 6.77 0.79 19.40
CA PRO A 83 7.10 1.47 18.15
C PRO A 83 6.56 0.63 16.99
N LEU A 84 5.61 1.14 16.22
CA LEU A 84 4.97 0.40 15.13
C LEU A 84 5.20 1.12 13.82
N THR A 85 5.95 0.49 12.92
CA THR A 85 6.12 1.00 11.56
C THR A 85 5.09 0.41 10.63
N HIS A 86 4.53 1.22 9.74
CA HIS A 86 3.54 0.77 8.78
C HIS A 86 3.67 1.47 7.43
N GLY A 87 3.15 0.83 6.39
CA GLY A 87 3.10 1.41 5.04
C GLY A 87 1.91 0.89 4.25
N ILE A 88 1.50 1.64 3.22
CA ILE A 88 0.41 1.25 2.33
C ILE A 88 1.00 0.73 1.02
N ALA A 89 0.68 -0.52 0.68
CA ALA A 89 0.99 -1.12 -0.60
C ALA A 89 -0.14 -0.83 -1.59
N LYS A 90 0.14 0.06 -2.56
CA LYS A 90 -0.77 0.37 -3.67
C LYS A 90 -0.23 -0.17 -5.00
N GLY A 91 -1.12 -0.35 -5.95
CA GLY A 91 -0.75 -0.71 -7.33
C GLY A 91 0.06 0.40 -8.02
N ARG A 92 0.93 0.01 -8.95
CA ARG A 92 1.81 0.95 -9.69
C ARG A 92 1.06 2.12 -10.32
N SER A 93 -0.09 1.85 -10.92
CA SER A 93 -0.93 2.85 -11.57
C SER A 93 -1.56 3.87 -10.61
N ARG A 94 -1.33 3.77 -9.30
CA ARG A 94 -1.67 4.81 -8.33
C ARG A 94 -0.57 5.86 -8.17
N TYR A 95 0.62 5.62 -8.71
CA TYR A 95 1.74 6.55 -8.61
C TYR A 95 1.99 7.24 -9.94
N VAL A 96 2.33 8.53 -9.89
CA VAL A 96 2.83 9.25 -11.05
C VAL A 96 4.19 8.70 -11.47
N CYS A 97 4.46 8.72 -12.78
CA CYS A 97 5.75 8.47 -13.38
C CYS A 97 6.40 9.82 -13.67
N GLU A 98 7.41 10.18 -12.88
CA GLU A 98 8.06 11.49 -12.97
C GLU A 98 8.68 11.73 -14.35
N ARG A 99 9.19 10.66 -14.98
CA ARG A 99 9.68 10.67 -16.36
C ARG A 99 8.60 11.08 -17.35
N ASP A 100 7.47 10.40 -17.31
CA ASP A 100 6.40 10.63 -18.30
C ASP A 100 5.79 12.01 -18.08
N LEU A 101 5.66 12.45 -16.82
CA LEU A 101 5.25 13.81 -16.47
C LEU A 101 6.19 14.87 -17.07
N ALA A 102 7.50 14.73 -16.86
CA ALA A 102 8.50 15.64 -17.43
C ALA A 102 8.43 15.68 -18.96
N LEU A 103 8.35 14.52 -19.62
CA LEU A 103 8.24 14.45 -21.08
C LEU A 103 7.01 15.18 -21.64
N PHE A 104 5.86 15.10 -20.96
CA PHE A 104 4.66 15.83 -21.39
C PHE A 104 4.75 17.34 -21.11
N VAL A 105 5.39 17.76 -20.01
CA VAL A 105 5.53 19.18 -19.66
C VAL A 105 6.56 19.89 -20.54
N ASP A 106 7.71 19.25 -20.77
CA ASP A 106 8.81 19.76 -21.60
C ASP A 106 8.51 19.71 -23.11
N GLY A 107 7.40 19.08 -23.51
CA GLY A 107 6.98 18.95 -24.90
C GLY A 107 7.70 17.83 -25.68
N GLY A 108 8.36 16.90 -24.98
CA GLY A 108 8.90 15.67 -25.56
C GLY A 108 7.81 14.68 -26.01
N LEU A 109 6.60 14.79 -25.46
CA LEU A 109 5.40 14.09 -25.89
C LEU A 109 4.27 15.06 -26.19
N MET A 110 3.47 14.75 -27.22
CA MET A 110 2.32 15.58 -27.58
C MET A 110 1.17 15.33 -26.60
N ALA A 111 0.90 16.32 -25.74
CA ALA A 111 -0.21 16.28 -24.80
C ALA A 111 -1.56 16.46 -25.51
N PRO A 112 -2.62 15.72 -25.13
CA PRO A 112 -3.96 15.96 -25.67
C PRO A 112 -4.47 17.38 -25.38
N PRO A 113 -5.31 17.97 -26.25
CA PRO A 113 -5.87 19.30 -26.02
C PRO A 113 -6.53 19.42 -24.65
N GLY A 114 -6.26 20.51 -23.94
CA GLY A 114 -6.83 20.79 -22.61
C GLY A 114 -6.19 20.07 -21.43
N THR A 115 -5.11 19.30 -21.64
CA THR A 115 -4.42 18.58 -20.54
C THR A 115 -3.18 19.28 -19.99
N LYS A 116 -2.59 20.20 -20.78
CA LYS A 116 -1.29 20.83 -20.48
C LYS A 116 -1.27 21.58 -19.15
N ASP A 117 -2.31 22.34 -18.84
CA ASP A 117 -2.38 23.12 -17.60
C ASP A 117 -2.39 22.23 -16.36
N PHE A 118 -3.07 21.08 -16.42
CA PHE A 118 -3.12 20.13 -15.32
C PHE A 118 -1.78 19.40 -15.14
N LEU A 119 -1.10 19.02 -16.23
CA LEU A 119 0.25 18.45 -16.19
C LEU A 119 1.25 19.41 -15.53
N GLN A 120 1.24 20.68 -15.92
CA GLN A 120 2.09 21.71 -15.30
C GLN A 120 1.74 21.94 -13.82
N LYS A 121 0.47 21.81 -13.45
CA LYS A 121 0.05 21.88 -12.05
C LYS A 121 0.58 20.68 -11.25
N MET A 122 0.52 19.47 -11.82
CA MET A 122 1.07 18.27 -11.20
C MET A 122 2.57 18.37 -11.00
N GLU A 123 3.32 18.81 -12.01
CA GLU A 123 4.77 19.00 -11.93
C GLU A 123 5.15 19.98 -10.82
N LYS A 124 4.50 21.14 -10.73
CA LYS A 124 4.77 22.13 -9.67
C LYS A 124 4.44 21.62 -8.27
N ALA A 125 3.40 20.79 -8.15
CA ALA A 125 2.96 20.23 -6.87
C ALA A 125 3.83 19.06 -6.42
N LEU A 126 4.42 18.32 -7.35
CA LEU A 126 5.24 17.15 -7.08
C LEU A 126 6.47 17.51 -6.24
N GLY A 127 6.66 16.81 -5.12
CA GLY A 127 7.75 17.05 -4.18
C GLY A 127 7.58 18.29 -3.29
N SER A 128 6.53 19.11 -3.51
CA SER A 128 6.23 20.29 -2.69
C SER A 128 4.99 20.09 -1.84
N THR A 129 3.81 20.04 -2.47
CA THR A 129 2.51 19.89 -1.82
C THR A 129 1.86 18.52 -2.09
N TRP A 130 2.47 17.73 -2.97
CA TRP A 130 1.98 16.44 -3.39
C TRP A 130 3.16 15.48 -3.53
N ASP A 131 3.03 14.27 -2.99
CA ASP A 131 4.09 13.27 -3.02
C ASP A 131 4.17 12.54 -4.37
N GLY A 132 3.08 12.51 -5.14
CA GLY A 132 2.96 11.77 -6.41
C GLY A 132 1.98 10.59 -6.36
N ASP A 133 1.37 10.32 -5.20
CA ASP A 133 0.31 9.32 -5.05
C ASP A 133 -1.03 9.90 -5.51
N ARG A 134 -1.70 9.24 -6.44
CA ARG A 134 -2.99 9.66 -6.99
C ARG A 134 -3.99 10.02 -5.90
N ASP A 135 -4.03 9.26 -4.82
CA ASP A 135 -5.06 9.37 -3.79
C ASP A 135 -4.77 10.51 -2.78
N THR A 136 -3.54 11.01 -2.72
CA THR A 136 -3.13 12.14 -1.87
C THR A 136 -3.24 13.49 -2.58
N TRP A 137 -3.69 13.50 -3.85
CA TRP A 137 -3.83 14.73 -4.62
C TRP A 137 -4.81 15.70 -3.94
N PRO A 138 -4.43 16.97 -3.69
CA PRO A 138 -5.22 17.90 -2.87
C PRO A 138 -6.51 18.40 -3.53
N GLY A 139 -6.74 18.10 -4.81
CA GLY A 139 -7.90 18.55 -5.57
C GLY A 139 -8.64 17.42 -6.26
N VAL A 140 -9.52 17.77 -7.19
CA VAL A 140 -10.12 16.78 -8.09
C VAL A 140 -9.05 16.31 -9.08
N MET A 141 -8.83 15.00 -9.12
CA MET A 141 -7.91 14.37 -10.09
C MET A 141 -8.58 14.32 -11.47
N ASP A 142 -7.93 14.83 -12.52
CA ASP A 142 -8.36 14.54 -13.89
C ASP A 142 -7.78 13.18 -14.31
N GLU A 143 -8.61 12.15 -14.29
CA GLU A 143 -8.22 10.77 -14.62
C GLU A 143 -7.66 10.63 -16.04
N ARG A 144 -8.11 11.46 -17.00
CA ARG A 144 -7.59 11.42 -18.36
C ARG A 144 -6.15 11.91 -18.39
N VAL A 145 -5.83 12.94 -17.60
CA VAL A 145 -4.48 13.47 -17.48
C VAL A 145 -3.60 12.52 -16.68
N PHE A 146 -4.06 12.07 -15.52
CA PHE A 146 -3.29 11.17 -14.66
C PHE A 146 -2.95 9.86 -15.38
N SER A 147 -3.88 9.32 -16.17
CA SER A 147 -3.64 8.10 -16.94
C SER A 147 -2.49 8.21 -17.94
N LEU A 148 -2.16 9.42 -18.44
CA LEU A 148 -1.03 9.66 -19.35
C LEU A 148 0.32 9.51 -18.63
N VAL A 149 0.35 9.89 -17.35
CA VAL A 149 1.56 9.98 -16.53
C VAL A 149 1.57 8.96 -15.39
N ALA A 150 0.64 8.01 -15.36
CA ALA A 150 0.63 6.96 -14.36
C ALA A 150 1.77 5.96 -14.60
N ASN A 151 2.38 5.45 -13.53
CA ASN A 151 3.41 4.43 -13.61
C ASN A 151 2.82 3.11 -14.14
N ARG A 152 3.34 2.66 -15.29
CA ARG A 152 2.92 1.45 -15.99
C ARG A 152 4.06 0.44 -16.03
N ALA A 153 3.73 -0.83 -15.87
CA ALA A 153 4.75 -1.88 -15.85
C ALA A 153 5.41 -2.05 -17.22
N GLU A 154 4.64 -1.87 -18.30
CA GLU A 154 5.03 -2.11 -19.69
C GLU A 154 6.03 -1.06 -20.20
N SER A 155 5.94 0.19 -19.72
CA SER A 155 6.80 1.30 -20.16
C SER A 155 7.95 1.61 -19.20
N CYS A 156 8.01 0.91 -18.05
CA CYS A 156 9.01 1.16 -17.03
C CYS A 156 10.28 0.33 -17.25
N THR A 157 11.43 1.01 -17.25
CA THR A 157 12.75 0.39 -17.41
C THR A 157 13.42 0.01 -16.08
N GLY A 158 12.70 0.17 -14.96
CA GLY A 158 13.17 -0.16 -13.61
C GLY A 158 14.46 0.60 -13.26
N ALA A 159 15.48 -0.13 -12.81
CA ALA A 159 16.77 0.42 -12.40
C ALA A 159 17.53 1.19 -13.51
N HIS A 160 17.17 1.00 -14.79
CA HIS A 160 17.76 1.76 -15.90
C HIS A 160 17.06 3.10 -16.15
N CYS A 161 16.01 3.43 -15.40
CA CYS A 161 15.33 4.71 -15.53
C CYS A 161 16.15 5.83 -14.87
N GLN A 162 16.32 6.96 -15.56
CA GLN A 162 17.05 8.11 -15.01
C GLN A 162 16.38 8.74 -13.77
N TYR A 163 15.08 8.46 -13.56
CA TYR A 163 14.31 8.90 -12.40
C TYR A 163 14.15 7.81 -11.32
N PHE A 164 14.90 6.70 -11.40
CA PHE A 164 14.67 5.54 -10.51
C PHE A 164 14.78 5.88 -9.01
N GLU A 165 15.77 6.67 -8.62
CA GLU A 165 15.99 7.06 -7.22
C GLU A 165 14.84 7.92 -6.65
N ASP A 166 14.28 8.78 -7.48
CA ASP A 166 13.16 9.65 -7.09
C ASP A 166 11.79 8.99 -7.26
N CYS A 167 11.73 7.85 -7.96
CA CYS A 167 10.48 7.21 -8.35
C CYS A 167 9.64 6.80 -7.13
N LEU A 168 8.51 7.46 -6.95
CA LEU A 168 7.67 7.27 -5.77
C LEU A 168 7.24 5.81 -5.57
N TYR A 169 6.90 5.11 -6.66
CA TYR A 169 6.52 3.69 -6.57
C TYR A 169 7.65 2.84 -5.96
N PHE A 170 8.89 3.00 -6.45
CA PHE A 170 10.02 2.22 -5.94
C PHE A 170 10.44 2.66 -4.53
N ARG A 171 10.35 3.96 -4.22
CA ARG A 171 10.55 4.46 -2.85
C ARG A 171 9.55 3.84 -1.86
N ASN A 172 8.27 3.79 -2.24
CA ASN A 172 7.26 3.12 -1.41
C ASN A 172 7.53 1.62 -1.29
N ARG A 173 7.97 0.95 -2.37
CA ARG A 173 8.38 -0.46 -2.29
C ARG A 173 9.50 -0.70 -1.30
N LYS A 174 10.55 0.12 -1.35
CA LYS A 174 11.66 0.05 -0.40
C LYS A 174 11.23 0.32 1.03
N LEU A 175 10.31 1.27 1.25
CA LEU A 175 9.73 1.52 2.58
C LEU A 175 9.06 0.24 3.12
N LEU A 176 8.24 -0.43 2.31
CA LEU A 176 7.47 -1.62 2.71
C LEU A 176 8.34 -2.83 3.12
N GLU A 177 9.60 -2.87 2.71
CA GLU A 177 10.56 -3.91 3.15
C GLU A 177 10.93 -3.77 4.63
N SER A 178 10.83 -2.56 5.18
CA SER A 178 11.29 -2.21 6.53
C SER A 178 10.18 -2.02 7.56
N VAL A 179 8.91 -2.13 7.17
CA VAL A 179 7.76 -1.88 8.06
C VAL A 179 7.25 -3.16 8.73
N ASP A 180 6.74 -3.02 9.95
CA ASP A 180 6.10 -4.10 10.71
C ASP A 180 4.74 -4.49 10.10
N ILE A 181 3.99 -3.49 9.59
CA ILE A 181 2.62 -3.64 9.11
C ILE A 181 2.48 -3.12 7.68
N VAL A 182 2.02 -3.98 6.77
CA VAL A 182 1.69 -3.61 5.39
C VAL A 182 0.18 -3.60 5.22
N VAL A 183 -0.38 -2.44 4.88
CA VAL A 183 -1.80 -2.30 4.53
C VAL A 183 -1.95 -2.36 3.01
N THR A 184 -2.85 -3.20 2.49
CA THR A 184 -3.01 -3.44 1.05
C THR A 184 -4.47 -3.64 0.65
N ASN A 185 -4.75 -3.79 -0.65
CA ASN A 185 -6.01 -4.34 -1.14
C ASN A 185 -5.94 -5.85 -1.44
N HIS A 186 -7.13 -6.44 -1.63
CA HIS A 186 -7.27 -7.86 -1.96
C HIS A 186 -6.61 -8.20 -3.30
N ASP A 187 -6.70 -7.31 -4.30
CA ASP A 187 -6.11 -7.55 -5.62
C ASP A 187 -4.58 -7.74 -5.54
N LEU A 188 -3.91 -6.85 -4.80
CA LEU A 188 -2.46 -6.89 -4.65
C LEU A 188 -2.01 -8.04 -3.73
N LEU A 189 -2.81 -8.37 -2.70
CA LEU A 189 -2.58 -9.55 -1.86
C LEU A 189 -2.64 -10.84 -2.69
N LEU A 190 -3.65 -11.00 -3.55
CA LEU A 190 -3.78 -12.17 -4.39
C LEU A 190 -2.69 -12.23 -5.47
N ALA A 191 -2.32 -11.07 -6.04
CA ALA A 191 -1.20 -11.00 -6.97
C ALA A 191 0.12 -11.43 -6.32
N ASP A 192 0.40 -11.00 -5.08
CA ASP A 192 1.58 -11.44 -4.32
C ASP A 192 1.55 -12.95 -4.06
N ALA A 193 0.41 -13.49 -3.63
CA ALA A 193 0.24 -14.91 -3.36
C ALA A 193 0.50 -15.78 -4.61
N LEU A 194 0.04 -15.34 -5.78
CA LEU A 194 0.29 -16.01 -7.06
C LEU A 194 1.77 -16.03 -7.47
N LEU A 195 2.56 -15.06 -6.99
CA LEU A 195 4.00 -14.99 -7.22
C LEU A 195 4.83 -15.79 -6.19
N GLY A 196 4.18 -16.51 -5.28
CA GLY A 196 4.82 -17.31 -4.24
C GLY A 196 4.88 -16.65 -2.87
N GLY A 197 4.30 -15.44 -2.71
CA GLY A 197 4.24 -14.70 -1.45
C GLY A 197 5.56 -14.00 -1.10
N GLY A 198 5.46 -12.73 -0.69
CA GLY A 198 6.62 -11.95 -0.26
C GLY A 198 7.45 -11.31 -1.40
N VAL A 199 6.96 -11.39 -2.64
CA VAL A 199 7.58 -10.76 -3.81
C VAL A 199 7.13 -9.30 -3.93
N VAL A 200 5.87 -9.07 -3.58
CA VAL A 200 5.18 -7.81 -3.68
C VAL A 200 4.89 -7.21 -2.29
N LEU A 201 4.61 -8.04 -1.28
CA LEU A 201 4.20 -7.57 0.05
C LEU A 201 5.20 -7.92 1.15
#